data_AF-A0A848ZRF7-F1
#
_entry.id   AF-A0A848ZRF7-F1
#
_cell.length_a   1.000
_cell.length_b   1.000
_cell.length_c   1.000
_cell.angle_alpha   90.00
_cell.angle_beta   90.00
_cell.angle_gamma   90.00
#
_symmetry.space_group_name_H-M   'P 1'
#
loop_
_entity.id
_entity.type
_entity.pdbx_description
1 polymer ?
#
loop_
_entity_poly.entity_id
_entity_poly.type
_entity_poly.pdbx_seq_one_letter_code
_entity_poly.pdbx_strand_id
1 'polypeptide(L)'
;FGPSKDLTHQDISVHQDCFDYIEKCFELCNKWESQFLAGPMYSAVGKARMLSGDQRQREWDLAVGNIHQVCVMAQEHGLSIALEPLNRFESDMINTAEDVMRFIEDVNHSSAKVLLDGFHMTIEEKNIREAIQRVGDKLIHVQVSENHRGIPGTGLTPWDQFVEGLQDIEYQGSIVIESFTPEIKELAGAVCIWKNFAESQDEFAS
;
A
#
# COMPACT_ATOMS: atom_id res chain seq x y z
N PHE A 1 8.67 -2.61 -0.73
CA PHE A 1 9.19 -3.70 0.13
C PHE A 1 9.51 -4.90 -0.74
N GLY A 2 10.73 -4.98 -1.28
CA GLY A 2 11.14 -6.05 -2.20
C GLY A 2 11.48 -7.38 -1.49
N PRO A 3 12.02 -8.37 -2.21
CA PRO A 3 12.24 -9.74 -1.68
C PRO A 3 13.11 -9.85 -0.42
N SER A 4 13.95 -8.84 -0.14
CA SER A 4 14.79 -8.78 1.07
C SER A 4 14.15 -8.05 2.25
N LYS A 5 12.91 -7.59 2.11
CA LYS A 5 12.18 -6.82 3.14
C LYS A 5 10.83 -7.47 3.39
N ASP A 6 10.82 -8.51 4.21
CA ASP A 6 9.63 -9.29 4.56
C ASP A 6 9.47 -9.40 6.08
N LEU A 7 8.53 -8.65 6.65
CA LEU A 7 8.19 -8.73 8.09
C LEU A 7 7.49 -10.04 8.47
N THR A 8 7.23 -10.95 7.52
CA THR A 8 6.66 -12.28 7.76
C THR A 8 7.68 -13.40 7.60
N HIS A 9 8.94 -13.05 7.33
CA HIS A 9 10.00 -14.04 7.11
C HIS A 9 10.23 -14.88 8.38
N GLN A 10 10.60 -16.17 8.22
CA GLN A 10 10.84 -17.05 9.38
C GLN A 10 12.15 -16.74 10.11
N ASP A 11 13.13 -16.18 9.39
CA ASP A 11 14.37 -15.69 9.96
C ASP A 11 14.15 -14.29 10.55
N ILE A 12 14.23 -14.19 11.88
CA ILE A 12 14.02 -12.98 12.66
C ILE A 12 15.06 -11.91 12.32
N SER A 13 16.25 -12.29 11.83
CA SER A 13 17.26 -11.29 11.42
C SER A 13 16.77 -10.42 10.25
N VAL A 14 15.92 -10.96 9.38
CA VAL A 14 15.28 -10.19 8.28
C VAL A 14 14.32 -9.14 8.82
N HIS A 15 13.69 -9.37 9.97
CA HIS A 15 12.81 -8.37 10.60
C HIS A 15 13.64 -7.18 11.07
N GLN A 16 14.80 -7.42 11.67
CA GLN A 16 15.70 -6.35 12.08
C GLN A 16 16.16 -5.50 10.89
N ASP A 17 16.53 -6.13 9.77
CA ASP A 17 16.87 -5.41 8.53
C ASP A 17 15.71 -4.54 8.01
N CYS A 18 14.46 -5.01 8.17
CA CYS A 18 13.27 -4.22 7.83
C CYS A 18 13.10 -3.03 8.77
N PHE A 19 13.24 -3.22 10.08
CA PHE A 19 13.14 -2.14 11.06
C PHE A 19 14.22 -1.07 10.81
N ASP A 20 15.47 -1.48 10.61
CA ASP A 20 16.58 -0.56 10.32
C ASP A 20 16.37 0.22 9.01
N TYR A 21 15.73 -0.40 8.02
CA TYR A 21 15.36 0.27 6.77
C TYR A 21 14.22 1.28 6.98
N ILE A 22 13.16 0.88 7.68
CA ILE A 22 12.01 1.74 7.96
C ILE A 22 12.43 2.93 8.82
N GLU A 23 13.30 2.73 9.80
CA GLU A 23 13.85 3.80 10.64
C GLU A 23 14.53 4.89 9.78
N LYS A 24 15.37 4.49 8.83
CA LYS A 24 15.99 5.43 7.88
C LYS A 24 14.94 6.13 7.02
N CYS A 25 13.86 5.46 6.65
CA CYS A 25 12.75 6.09 5.96
C CYS A 25 12.04 7.12 6.85
N PHE A 26 11.85 6.86 8.14
CA PHE A 26 11.30 7.83 9.08
C PHE A 26 12.22 9.05 9.27
N GLU A 27 13.53 8.86 9.35
CA GLU A 27 14.50 9.96 9.35
C GLU A 27 14.36 10.84 8.10
N LEU A 28 14.16 10.23 6.93
CA LEU A 28 13.93 10.95 5.68
C LEU A 28 12.57 11.67 5.67
N CYS A 29 11.51 11.04 6.16
CA CYS A 29 10.20 11.69 6.34
C CYS A 29 10.34 12.96 7.17
N ASN A 30 11.02 12.88 8.32
CA ASN A 30 11.25 14.04 9.18
C ASN A 30 12.09 15.12 8.51
N LYS A 31 13.12 14.74 7.74
CA LYS A 31 13.95 15.67 6.99
C LYS A 31 13.17 16.43 5.90
N TRP A 32 12.13 15.82 5.35
CA TRP A 32 11.27 16.40 4.32
C TRP A 32 9.92 16.88 4.86
N GLU A 33 9.75 16.91 6.19
CA GLU A 33 8.52 17.34 6.86
C GLU A 33 7.27 16.52 6.44
N SER A 34 7.46 15.29 5.94
CA SER A 34 6.37 14.35 5.69
C SER A 34 5.78 13.86 7.00
N GLN A 35 4.46 13.66 7.03
CA GLN A 35 3.72 13.23 8.22
C GLN A 35 3.57 11.70 8.31
N PHE A 36 3.91 10.97 7.26
CA PHE A 36 3.78 9.53 7.21
C PHE A 36 4.76 8.87 6.22
N LEU A 37 4.90 7.56 6.37
CA LEU A 37 5.50 6.65 5.39
C LEU A 37 4.42 5.71 4.85
N ALA A 38 4.40 5.45 3.55
CA ALA A 38 3.36 4.63 2.92
C ALA A 38 3.92 3.43 2.15
N GLY A 39 3.11 2.38 2.05
CA GLY A 39 3.36 1.23 1.18
C GLY A 39 3.02 -0.12 1.83
N PRO A 40 3.31 -1.22 1.15
CA PRO A 40 2.94 -2.57 1.58
C PRO A 40 3.98 -3.12 2.56
N MET A 41 4.09 -2.52 3.74
CA MET A 41 5.18 -2.80 4.69
C MET A 41 5.02 -4.15 5.42
N TYR A 42 3.82 -4.72 5.42
CA TYR A 42 3.46 -5.90 6.19
C TYR A 42 4.08 -7.20 5.65
N SER A 43 4.42 -7.27 4.36
CA SER A 43 5.09 -8.42 3.74
C SER A 43 5.84 -8.02 2.47
N ALA A 44 6.69 -8.91 1.94
CA ALA A 44 7.34 -8.67 0.66
C ALA A 44 6.34 -8.69 -0.50
N VAL A 45 6.49 -7.72 -1.41
CA VAL A 45 5.72 -7.62 -2.65
C VAL A 45 6.08 -8.77 -3.59
N GLY A 46 5.06 -9.31 -4.26
CA GLY A 46 5.16 -10.43 -5.22
C GLY A 46 4.91 -11.81 -4.59
N LYS A 47 4.59 -11.88 -3.28
CA LYS A 47 4.17 -13.14 -2.65
C LYS A 47 2.76 -13.48 -3.11
N ALA A 48 2.64 -14.41 -4.05
CA ALA A 48 1.37 -14.91 -4.58
C ALA A 48 1.31 -16.44 -4.46
N ARG A 49 1.24 -16.95 -3.22
CA ARG A 49 1.37 -18.39 -2.93
C ARG A 49 0.07 -18.96 -2.37
N MET A 50 -0.18 -20.24 -2.63
CA MET A 50 -1.26 -20.97 -1.96
C MET A 50 -0.75 -21.59 -0.65
N LEU A 51 -0.92 -20.86 0.45
CA LEU A 51 -0.49 -21.31 1.78
C LEU A 51 -1.58 -22.13 2.50
N SER A 52 -1.17 -23.01 3.41
CA SER A 52 -2.10 -23.66 4.35
C SER A 52 -2.70 -22.64 5.33
N GLY A 53 -3.83 -22.96 5.96
CA GLY A 53 -4.46 -22.10 6.97
C GLY A 53 -3.51 -21.74 8.11
N ASP A 54 -2.82 -22.75 8.66
CA ASP A 54 -1.85 -22.56 9.75
C ASP A 54 -0.65 -21.69 9.33
N GLN A 55 -0.23 -21.74 8.07
CA GLN A 55 0.87 -20.91 7.59
C GLN A 55 0.41 -19.47 7.37
N ARG A 56 -0.79 -19.25 6.82
CA ARG A 56 -1.37 -17.90 6.71
C ARG A 56 -1.53 -17.24 8.07
N GLN A 57 -2.05 -17.98 9.06
CA GLN A 57 -2.19 -17.44 10.42
C GLN A 57 -0.83 -17.08 11.02
N ARG A 58 0.19 -17.94 10.87
CA ARG A 58 1.54 -17.63 11.36
C ARG A 58 2.15 -16.39 10.69
N GLU A 59 2.03 -16.26 9.38
CA GLU A 59 2.53 -15.07 8.66
C GLU A 59 1.74 -13.80 9.04
N TRP A 60 0.42 -13.93 9.27
CA TRP A 60 -0.44 -12.84 9.78
C TRP A 60 -0.01 -12.38 11.18
N ASP A 61 0.18 -13.31 12.12
CA ASP A 61 0.60 -13.00 13.49
C ASP A 61 1.97 -12.31 13.53
N LEU A 62 2.91 -12.74 12.66
CA LEU A 62 4.20 -12.08 12.49
C LEU A 62 4.05 -10.66 11.95
N ALA A 63 3.25 -10.48 10.89
CA ALA A 63 2.99 -9.16 10.32
C ALA A 63 2.36 -8.23 11.36
N VAL A 64 1.36 -8.69 12.12
CA VAL A 64 0.69 -7.90 13.18
C VAL A 64 1.70 -7.45 14.24
N GLY A 65 2.48 -8.38 14.81
CA GLY A 65 3.45 -8.06 15.84
C GLY A 65 4.55 -7.10 15.35
N ASN A 66 5.06 -7.33 14.15
CA ASN A 66 6.13 -6.50 13.59
C ASN A 66 5.62 -5.13 13.14
N ILE A 67 4.41 -5.03 12.57
CA ILE A 67 3.81 -3.74 12.24
C ILE A 67 3.43 -2.96 13.50
N HIS A 68 3.02 -3.63 14.58
CA HIS A 68 2.85 -2.95 15.87
C HIS A 68 4.16 -2.29 16.32
N GLN A 69 5.30 -3.00 16.23
CA GLN A 69 6.61 -2.43 16.53
C GLN A 69 6.95 -1.24 15.62
N VAL A 70 6.69 -1.35 14.31
CA VAL A 70 6.86 -0.23 13.36
C VAL A 70 5.98 0.96 13.73
N CYS A 71 4.75 0.72 14.22
CA CYS A 71 3.86 1.79 14.66
C CYS A 71 4.38 2.51 15.91
N VAL A 72 5.01 1.79 16.85
CA VAL A 72 5.68 2.38 18.02
C VAL A 72 6.82 3.28 17.56
N MET A 73 7.68 2.79 16.65
CA MET A 73 8.77 3.58 16.06
C MET A 73 8.23 4.83 15.34
N ALA A 74 7.18 4.67 14.54
CA ALA A 74 6.53 5.80 13.86
C ALA A 74 6.05 6.86 14.85
N GLN A 75 5.43 6.45 15.97
CA GLN A 75 4.98 7.37 17.01
C GLN A 75 6.15 8.10 17.68
N GLU A 76 7.27 7.45 17.94
CA GLU A 76 8.49 8.09 18.47
C GLU A 76 9.03 9.18 17.52
N HIS A 77 8.84 8.99 16.22
CA HIS A 77 9.16 9.96 15.18
C HIS A 77 8.07 11.03 14.95
N GLY A 78 6.90 10.93 15.60
CA GLY A 78 5.76 11.80 15.34
C GLY A 78 5.06 11.54 13.99
N LEU A 79 5.21 10.33 13.44
CA LEU A 79 4.71 9.92 12.13
C LEU A 79 3.58 8.88 12.24
N SER A 80 2.81 8.75 11.16
CA SER A 80 1.95 7.58 10.91
C SER A 80 2.56 6.67 9.83
N ILE A 81 2.04 5.44 9.72
CA ILE A 81 2.26 4.58 8.55
C ILE A 81 0.96 4.38 7.79
N ALA A 82 1.01 4.40 6.45
CA ALA A 82 -0.13 4.08 5.59
C ALA A 82 0.09 2.72 4.93
N LEU A 83 -0.67 1.72 5.38
CA LEU A 83 -0.60 0.35 4.88
C LEU A 83 -1.44 0.21 3.61
N GLU A 84 -0.83 -0.35 2.57
CA GLU A 84 -1.41 -0.46 1.24
C GLU A 84 -1.88 -1.90 0.93
N PRO A 85 -3.19 -2.15 0.77
CA PRO A 85 -3.66 -3.40 0.18
C PRO A 85 -3.21 -3.52 -1.27
N LEU A 86 -2.66 -4.67 -1.65
CA LEU A 86 -2.22 -4.94 -3.02
C LEU A 86 -3.14 -5.94 -3.71
N ASN A 87 -3.10 -6.02 -5.03
CA ASN A 87 -3.81 -7.08 -5.75
C ASN A 87 -3.20 -8.46 -5.43
N ARG A 88 -3.97 -9.52 -5.72
CA ARG A 88 -3.64 -10.93 -5.46
C ARG A 88 -2.39 -11.45 -6.17
N PHE A 89 -1.88 -10.73 -7.17
CA PHE A 89 -0.64 -11.07 -7.87
C PHE A 89 0.60 -10.48 -7.18
N GLU A 90 0.39 -9.50 -6.29
CA GLU A 90 1.44 -8.78 -5.58
C GLU A 90 1.43 -9.07 -4.07
N SER A 91 0.34 -9.59 -3.51
CA SER A 91 0.27 -10.07 -2.14
C SER A 91 -0.72 -11.22 -1.97
N ASP A 92 -0.39 -12.18 -1.10
CA ASP A 92 -1.24 -13.30 -0.69
C ASP A 92 -1.86 -13.10 0.71
N MET A 93 -1.75 -11.89 1.28
CA MET A 93 -2.15 -11.57 2.66
C MET A 93 -3.25 -10.50 2.79
N ILE A 94 -3.00 -9.29 2.27
CA ILE A 94 -3.93 -8.15 2.40
C ILE A 94 -4.25 -7.65 0.99
N ASN A 95 -5.50 -7.86 0.57
CA ASN A 95 -5.90 -7.54 -0.80
C ASN A 95 -7.07 -6.55 -0.90
N THR A 96 -7.83 -6.38 0.17
CA THR A 96 -9.02 -5.53 0.19
C THR A 96 -8.97 -4.52 1.33
N ALA A 97 -9.80 -3.49 1.24
CA ALA A 97 -10.15 -2.57 2.31
C ALA A 97 -10.65 -3.33 3.55
N GLU A 98 -11.34 -4.46 3.38
CA GLU A 98 -11.75 -5.32 4.49
C GLU A 98 -10.55 -5.93 5.22
N ASP A 99 -9.62 -6.49 4.45
CA ASP A 99 -8.44 -7.16 5.01
C ASP A 99 -7.56 -6.17 5.76
N VAL A 100 -7.33 -4.98 5.21
CA VAL A 100 -6.47 -3.98 5.89
C VAL A 100 -7.13 -3.42 7.14
N MET A 101 -8.46 -3.27 7.17
CA MET A 101 -9.15 -2.84 8.37
C MET A 101 -9.10 -3.91 9.47
N ARG A 102 -9.26 -5.20 9.11
CA ARG A 102 -9.00 -6.32 10.04
C ARG A 102 -7.56 -6.28 10.56
N PHE A 103 -6.61 -6.07 9.66
CA PHE A 103 -5.19 -6.01 10.03
C PHE A 103 -4.87 -4.85 10.97
N ILE A 104 -5.40 -3.65 10.73
CA ILE A 104 -5.23 -2.48 11.59
C ILE A 104 -5.87 -2.70 12.97
N GLU A 105 -7.02 -3.37 13.03
CA GLU A 105 -7.66 -3.75 14.28
C GLU A 105 -6.75 -4.68 15.10
N ASP A 106 -6.18 -5.71 14.47
CA ASP A 106 -5.27 -6.65 15.12
C ASP A 106 -3.94 -5.99 15.56
N VAL A 107 -3.39 -5.08 14.73
CA VAL A 107 -2.21 -4.26 15.08
C VAL A 107 -2.49 -3.35 16.28
N ASN A 108 -3.73 -2.86 16.40
CA ASN A 108 -4.23 -2.07 17.52
C ASN A 108 -3.33 -0.89 17.91
N HIS A 109 -2.97 -0.05 16.93
CA HIS A 109 -2.13 1.14 17.16
C HIS A 109 -2.65 2.36 16.38
N SER A 110 -2.57 3.55 16.99
CA SER A 110 -3.11 4.80 16.41
C SER A 110 -2.37 5.24 15.14
N SER A 111 -1.06 5.02 15.09
CA SER A 111 -0.19 5.28 13.92
C SER A 111 -0.47 4.39 12.71
N ALA A 112 -1.22 3.29 12.86
CA ALA A 112 -1.61 2.43 11.75
C ALA A 112 -2.78 3.07 10.97
N LYS A 113 -2.49 3.50 9.74
CA LYS A 113 -3.41 4.14 8.79
C LYS A 113 -3.41 3.38 7.47
N VAL A 114 -4.22 3.83 6.52
CA VAL A 114 -4.45 3.16 5.23
C VAL A 114 -4.01 4.03 4.07
N LEU A 115 -3.44 3.38 3.06
CA LEU A 115 -3.33 3.85 1.69
C LEU A 115 -4.25 3.01 0.79
N LEU A 116 -4.93 3.63 -0.17
CA LEU A 116 -5.65 2.91 -1.23
C LEU A 116 -5.14 3.32 -2.62
N ASP A 117 -4.91 2.34 -3.50
CA ASP A 117 -4.57 2.52 -4.91
C ASP A 117 -5.75 2.13 -5.82
N GLY A 118 -6.10 3.01 -6.76
CA GLY A 118 -7.10 2.74 -7.80
C GLY A 118 -6.83 1.46 -8.62
N PHE A 119 -5.56 1.14 -8.93
CA PHE A 119 -5.24 -0.08 -9.69
C PHE A 119 -5.55 -1.35 -8.88
N HIS A 120 -5.11 -1.40 -7.63
CA HIS A 120 -5.35 -2.54 -6.74
C HIS A 120 -6.84 -2.72 -6.46
N MET A 121 -7.55 -1.64 -6.13
CA MET A 121 -8.99 -1.68 -5.89
C MET A 121 -9.77 -2.17 -7.12
N THR A 122 -9.38 -1.78 -8.33
CA THR A 122 -10.10 -2.20 -9.55
C THR A 122 -10.03 -3.71 -9.81
N ILE A 123 -9.04 -4.40 -9.24
CA ILE A 123 -8.91 -5.87 -9.35
C ILE A 123 -9.66 -6.57 -8.21
N GLU A 124 -9.55 -6.06 -7.00
CA GLU A 124 -9.94 -6.77 -5.78
C GLU A 124 -11.30 -6.37 -5.23
N GLU A 125 -11.67 -5.09 -5.35
CA GLU A 125 -12.88 -4.56 -4.77
C GLU A 125 -14.09 -4.77 -5.67
N LYS A 126 -15.23 -5.06 -5.03
CA LYS A 126 -16.52 -5.16 -5.75
C LYS A 126 -17.12 -3.79 -6.04
N ASN A 127 -16.78 -2.79 -5.23
CA ASN A 127 -17.29 -1.44 -5.28
C ASN A 127 -16.23 -0.49 -4.67
N ILE A 128 -15.73 0.45 -5.46
CA ILE A 128 -14.64 1.35 -5.03
C ILE A 128 -15.13 2.34 -3.96
N ARG A 129 -16.34 2.86 -4.10
CA ARG A 129 -16.93 3.78 -3.12
C ARG A 129 -17.06 3.12 -1.75
N GLU A 130 -17.58 1.88 -1.71
CA GLU A 130 -17.72 1.12 -0.46
C GLU A 130 -16.36 0.78 0.17
N ALA A 131 -15.33 0.50 -0.63
CA ALA A 131 -13.98 0.26 -0.14
C ALA A 131 -13.38 1.50 0.54
N ILE A 132 -13.56 2.68 -0.05
CA ILE A 132 -13.12 3.96 0.53
C ILE A 132 -13.91 4.28 1.80
N GLN A 133 -15.23 4.10 1.79
CA GLN A 133 -16.07 4.29 2.98
C GLN A 133 -15.66 3.35 4.13
N ARG A 134 -15.26 2.11 3.81
CA ARG A 134 -14.80 1.12 4.79
C ARG A 134 -13.62 1.62 5.62
N VAL A 135 -12.64 2.24 4.96
CA VAL A 135 -11.41 2.69 5.62
C VAL A 135 -11.61 4.03 6.33
N GLY A 136 -12.54 4.86 5.86
CA GLY A 136 -12.99 6.06 6.57
C GLY A 136 -11.86 6.99 6.99
N ASP A 137 -11.85 7.37 8.27
CA ASP A 137 -10.87 8.27 8.89
C ASP A 137 -9.44 7.71 8.99
N LYS A 138 -9.25 6.43 8.66
CA LYS A 138 -7.92 5.81 8.57
C LYS A 138 -7.25 6.06 7.23
N LEU A 139 -7.98 6.48 6.20
CA LEU A 139 -7.38 6.80 4.90
C LEU A 139 -6.61 8.11 4.98
N ILE A 140 -5.29 8.05 4.78
CA ILE A 140 -4.44 9.25 4.80
C ILE A 140 -3.69 9.49 3.49
N HIS A 141 -3.70 8.51 2.59
CA HIS A 141 -3.07 8.61 1.28
C HIS A 141 -3.88 7.84 0.23
N VAL A 142 -4.01 8.39 -0.97
CA VAL A 142 -4.54 7.65 -2.12
C VAL A 142 -3.60 7.77 -3.31
N GLN A 143 -3.49 6.66 -4.04
CA GLN A 143 -2.85 6.60 -5.34
C GLN A 143 -3.91 6.55 -6.44
N VAL A 144 -3.77 7.46 -7.39
CA VAL A 144 -4.60 7.56 -8.59
C VAL A 144 -3.87 6.78 -9.68
N SER A 145 -4.34 5.57 -9.93
CA SER A 145 -3.85 4.73 -11.03
C SER A 145 -5.03 4.13 -11.79
N GLU A 146 -4.97 4.21 -13.11
CA GLU A 146 -5.97 3.61 -14.00
C GLU A 146 -5.88 2.07 -13.94
N ASN A 147 -6.94 1.37 -14.36
CA ASN A 147 -7.00 -0.10 -14.31
C ASN A 147 -5.85 -0.81 -15.07
N HIS A 148 -5.23 -0.10 -16.03
CA HIS A 148 -4.07 -0.56 -16.79
C HIS A 148 -2.79 0.22 -16.46
N ARG A 149 -2.75 0.93 -15.33
CA ARG A 149 -1.66 1.82 -14.86
C ARG A 149 -1.20 2.88 -15.89
N GLY A 150 -2.12 3.27 -16.78
CA GLY A 150 -1.94 4.34 -17.76
C GLY A 150 -2.53 5.66 -17.28
N ILE A 151 -2.73 6.61 -18.20
CA ILE A 151 -3.26 7.94 -17.88
C ILE A 151 -4.64 7.80 -17.20
N PRO A 152 -4.86 8.37 -16.00
CA PRO A 152 -6.16 8.35 -15.34
C PRO A 152 -7.29 8.88 -16.24
N GLY A 153 -8.40 8.15 -16.32
CA GLY A 153 -9.57 8.52 -17.13
C GLY A 153 -9.56 7.93 -18.54
N THR A 154 -8.53 7.17 -18.92
CA THR A 154 -8.45 6.51 -20.24
C THR A 154 -8.87 5.04 -20.22
N GLY A 155 -9.17 4.49 -19.04
CA GLY A 155 -9.48 3.09 -18.85
C GLY A 155 -10.88 2.81 -18.31
N LEU A 156 -10.96 1.81 -17.44
CA LEU A 156 -12.20 1.24 -16.90
C LEU A 156 -12.40 1.51 -15.41
N THR A 157 -11.47 2.20 -14.75
CA THR A 157 -11.64 2.55 -13.34
C THR A 157 -12.91 3.40 -13.17
N PRO A 158 -13.83 3.05 -12.25
CA PRO A 158 -15.04 3.80 -11.99
C PRO A 158 -14.74 5.08 -11.19
N TRP A 159 -14.16 6.09 -11.85
CA TRP A 159 -13.72 7.34 -11.22
C TRP A 159 -14.83 8.10 -10.49
N ASP A 160 -16.07 8.02 -10.96
CA ASP A 160 -17.23 8.60 -10.25
C ASP A 160 -17.37 8.00 -8.85
N GLN A 161 -17.27 6.67 -8.72
CA GLN A 161 -17.32 5.99 -7.41
C GLN A 161 -16.13 6.35 -6.53
N PHE A 162 -14.94 6.50 -7.12
CA PHE A 162 -13.74 6.90 -6.40
C PHE A 162 -13.90 8.30 -5.79
N VAL A 163 -14.33 9.28 -6.59
CA VAL A 163 -14.55 10.66 -6.13
C VAL A 163 -15.68 10.73 -5.10
N GLU A 164 -16.81 10.07 -5.36
CA GLU A 164 -17.92 10.00 -4.40
C GLU A 164 -17.49 9.38 -3.07
N GLY A 165 -16.70 8.31 -3.09
CA GLY A 165 -16.17 7.67 -1.88
C GLY A 165 -15.28 8.61 -1.06
N LEU A 166 -14.39 9.35 -1.71
CA LEU A 166 -13.56 10.34 -1.03
C LEU A 166 -14.37 11.49 -0.45
N GLN A 167 -15.42 11.94 -1.14
CA GLN A 167 -16.33 12.96 -0.65
C GLN A 167 -17.14 12.48 0.57
N ASP A 168 -17.62 11.23 0.55
CA ASP A 168 -18.41 10.67 1.65
C ASP A 168 -17.65 10.63 2.99
N ILE A 169 -16.34 10.43 2.94
CA ILE A 169 -15.47 10.41 4.13
C ILE A 169 -14.79 11.75 4.39
N GLU A 170 -15.15 12.79 3.63
CA GLU A 170 -14.58 14.13 3.69
C GLU A 170 -13.04 14.14 3.57
N TYR A 171 -12.48 13.28 2.71
CA TYR A 171 -11.03 13.04 2.62
C TYR A 171 -10.24 14.33 2.37
N GLN A 172 -9.22 14.58 3.22
CA GLN A 172 -8.34 15.76 3.15
C GLN A 172 -6.86 15.40 2.91
N GLY A 173 -6.55 14.11 2.70
CA GLY A 173 -5.18 13.66 2.51
C GLY A 173 -4.65 13.91 1.09
N SER A 174 -3.44 13.43 0.82
CA SER A 174 -2.82 13.59 -0.49
C SER A 174 -3.43 12.65 -1.54
N ILE A 175 -3.57 13.18 -2.75
CA ILE A 175 -3.96 12.46 -3.96
C ILE A 175 -2.75 12.46 -4.88
N VAL A 176 -2.17 11.29 -5.16
CA VAL A 176 -0.93 11.18 -5.95
C VAL A 176 -1.16 10.27 -7.13
N ILE A 177 -0.82 10.74 -8.34
CA ILE A 177 -0.81 9.88 -9.52
C ILE A 177 0.34 8.90 -9.40
N GLU A 178 0.05 7.60 -9.50
CA GLU A 178 1.08 6.57 -9.57
C GLU A 178 1.14 6.00 -10.99
N SER A 179 2.33 6.10 -11.59
CA SER A 179 2.63 5.56 -12.90
C SER A 179 4.00 4.92 -12.96
N PHE A 180 4.22 4.17 -14.03
CA PHE A 180 5.43 3.41 -14.23
C PHE A 180 5.91 3.53 -15.66
N THR A 181 7.24 3.51 -15.82
CA THR A 181 7.92 3.53 -17.10
C THR A 181 8.76 2.26 -17.28
N PRO A 182 8.78 1.64 -18.47
CA PRO A 182 9.66 0.52 -18.77
C PRO A 182 11.16 0.91 -18.74
N GLU A 183 11.50 2.19 -18.69
CA GLU A 183 12.88 2.67 -18.61
C GLU A 183 13.56 2.29 -17.28
N ILE A 184 12.79 2.20 -16.19
CA ILE A 184 13.28 1.75 -14.88
C ILE A 184 13.05 0.24 -14.79
N LYS A 185 13.96 -0.55 -15.38
CA LYS A 185 13.81 -2.01 -15.58
C LYS A 185 13.46 -2.79 -14.32
N GLU A 186 14.05 -2.44 -13.18
CA GLU A 186 13.79 -3.14 -11.91
C GLU A 186 12.34 -2.96 -11.46
N LEU A 187 11.86 -1.71 -11.47
CA LEU A 187 10.49 -1.38 -11.09
C LEU A 187 9.49 -1.91 -12.12
N ALA A 188 9.78 -1.72 -13.40
CA ALA A 188 8.98 -2.24 -14.50
C ALA A 188 8.80 -3.77 -14.44
N GLY A 189 9.85 -4.50 -14.06
CA GLY A 189 9.80 -5.94 -13.82
C GLY A 189 8.91 -6.32 -12.64
N ALA A 190 8.96 -5.54 -11.56
CA ALA A 190 8.16 -5.79 -10.36
C ALA A 190 6.66 -5.54 -10.58
N VAL A 191 6.30 -4.51 -11.36
CA VAL A 191 4.90 -4.11 -11.59
C VAL A 191 4.35 -4.50 -12.98
N CYS A 192 5.08 -5.34 -13.70
CA CYS A 192 4.71 -5.87 -15.02
C CYS A 192 4.46 -4.82 -16.14
N ILE A 193 5.31 -3.79 -16.22
CA ILE A 193 5.17 -2.68 -17.17
C ILE A 193 6.13 -2.85 -18.36
N TRP A 194 5.60 -3.33 -19.48
CA TRP A 194 6.41 -3.79 -20.62
C TRP A 194 6.46 -2.82 -21.81
N LYS A 195 5.68 -1.74 -21.76
CA LYS A 195 5.57 -0.74 -22.82
C LYS A 195 5.21 0.61 -22.21
N ASN A 196 5.40 1.67 -22.99
CA ASN A 196 4.91 3.00 -22.62
C ASN A 196 3.39 3.07 -22.77
N PHE A 197 2.74 3.77 -21.82
CA PHE A 197 1.30 4.03 -21.82
C PHE A 197 0.95 5.51 -22.10
N ALA A 198 1.96 6.36 -22.27
CA ALA A 198 1.88 7.75 -22.72
C ALA A 198 3.09 8.06 -23.60
N GLU A 199 3.02 9.09 -24.46
CA GLU A 199 4.15 9.52 -25.29
C GLU A 199 5.25 10.19 -24.44
N SER A 200 4.87 10.80 -23.31
CA SER A 200 5.79 11.45 -22.36
C SER A 200 5.30 11.36 -20.91
N GLN A 201 6.18 11.65 -19.95
CA GLN A 201 5.79 11.76 -18.54
C GLN A 201 4.90 12.98 -18.27
N ASP A 202 5.07 14.06 -19.03
CA ASP A 202 4.24 15.26 -18.94
C ASP A 202 2.80 14.99 -19.38
N GLU A 203 2.61 14.24 -20.48
CA GLU A 203 1.29 13.78 -20.92
C GLU A 203 0.67 12.82 -19.90
N PHE A 204 1.48 12.02 -19.21
CA PHE A 204 0.96 11.17 -18.15
C PHE A 204 0.37 11.97 -16.99
N ALA A 205 1.00 13.10 -16.65
CA ALA A 205 0.64 13.94 -15.52
C ALA A 205 -0.40 15.04 -15.83
N SER A 206 -0.90 15.11 -17.07
CA SER A 206 -1.81 16.17 -17.55
C SER A 206 -3.27 16.00 -17.14
#